data_AF-A0A9Q4BWN1-F1
#
_entry.id   AF-A0A9Q4BWN1-F1
#
_cell.length_a   1.000
_cell.length_b   1.000
_cell.length_c   1.000
_cell.angle_alpha   90.00
_cell.angle_beta   90.00
_cell.angle_gamma   90.00
#
_symmetry.space_group_name_H-M   'P 1'
#
loop_
_entity.id
_entity.type
_entity.pdbx_description
1 polymer ?
#
loop_
_entity_poly.entity_id
_entity_poly.type
_entity_poly.pdbx_seq_one_letter_code
_entity_poly.pdbx_strand_id
1 'polypeptide(L)'
;MAKAVLDFEKPIFELESKINEMRQYQGKLDIADEITKLERKVRKLKESVYGDLTRWQKVQLARHPERPFTLDYIYLMANDFIELHGDRQCKDDKSIVGGFAKIDEHKVMIIGHQKGRDTKSNVYRNFGMPNPEGYRKALRLMKLAEKFNRPVITMLDTPGAYPGLEAEQRGQAEAIARNLLEMSRLRVPIIVVIIGEGASGGALGIGVGDRILMLENCWYSVISPESCSSILWKSWDFKEQAAEALRLTAPDLLQQKIIDRIIPEPLGGAHTNHELAAKNLKAAIIEELTQLLKLKTEKLLDYRFAKFAKMGVWHE
;
A
#
# COMPACT_ATOMS: atom_id res chain seq x y z
N MET A 1 -9.82 -3.69 22.14
CA MET A 1 -8.88 -4.72 21.63
C MET A 1 -7.53 -4.43 22.24
N ALA A 2 -6.74 -5.45 22.60
CA ALA A 2 -5.36 -5.23 23.02
C ALA A 2 -4.61 -4.51 21.89
N LYS A 3 -3.86 -3.45 22.23
CA LYS A 3 -3.00 -2.75 21.25
C LYS A 3 -2.05 -3.80 20.68
N ALA A 4 -2.06 -4.03 19.37
CA ALA A 4 -1.07 -4.89 18.74
C ALA A 4 0.29 -4.20 18.93
N VAL A 5 1.20 -4.84 19.66
CA VAL A 5 2.56 -4.34 19.90
C VAL A 5 3.51 -5.31 19.24
N LEU A 6 4.30 -4.82 18.28
CA LEU A 6 5.33 -5.63 17.63
C LEU A 6 6.50 -5.85 18.58
N ASP A 7 7.25 -6.94 18.40
CA ASP A 7 8.30 -7.32 19.34
C ASP A 7 9.37 -6.23 19.52
N PHE A 8 9.74 -5.56 18.42
CA PHE A 8 10.69 -4.44 18.45
C PHE A 8 10.12 -3.15 19.05
N GLU A 9 8.79 -3.06 19.23
CA GLU A 9 8.11 -1.92 19.87
C GLU A 9 7.96 -2.09 21.38
N LYS A 10 8.19 -3.29 21.93
CA LYS A 10 8.05 -3.57 23.38
C LYS A 10 8.80 -2.56 24.27
N PRO A 11 10.08 -2.21 24.01
CA PRO A 11 10.79 -1.24 24.85
C PRO A 11 10.15 0.15 24.83
N ILE A 12 9.54 0.53 23.71
CA ILE A 12 8.83 1.81 23.56
C ILE A 12 7.51 1.74 24.33
N PHE A 13 6.75 0.65 24.16
CA PHE A 13 5.46 0.45 24.80
C PHE A 13 5.56 0.41 26.34
N GLU A 14 6.59 -0.24 26.88
CA GLU A 14 6.85 -0.29 28.33
C GLU A 14 7.11 1.11 28.90
N LEU A 15 7.93 1.92 28.22
CA LEU A 15 8.21 3.29 28.64
C LEU A 15 6.98 4.20 28.52
N GLU A 16 6.19 4.07 27.45
CA GLU A 16 4.93 4.81 27.29
C GLU A 16 3.92 4.44 28.38
N SER A 17 3.81 3.16 28.72
CA SER A 17 2.93 2.68 29.79
C SER A 17 3.34 3.27 31.14
N LYS A 18 4.64 3.27 31.43
CA LYS A 18 5.18 3.89 32.65
C LYS A 18 4.92 5.40 32.70
N ILE A 19 5.06 6.12 31.58
CA ILE A 19 4.72 7.55 31.50
C ILE A 19 3.23 7.77 31.78
N ASN A 20 2.36 6.93 31.21
CA ASN A 20 0.92 7.03 31.42
C ASN A 20 0.52 6.76 32.88
N GLU A 21 1.16 5.79 33.53
CA GLU A 21 1.00 5.56 34.98
C GLU A 21 1.46 6.77 35.79
N MET A 22 2.64 7.33 35.51
CA MET A 22 3.14 8.52 36.19
C MET A 22 2.19 9.71 36.05
N ARG A 23 1.58 9.92 34.87
CA ARG A 23 0.59 10.98 34.64
C ARG A 23 -0.64 10.87 35.55
N GLN A 24 -1.05 9.65 35.94
CA GLN A 24 -2.17 9.47 36.88
C GLN A 24 -1.86 10.00 38.29
N TYR A 25 -0.58 10.11 38.66
CA TYR A 25 -0.13 10.59 39.97
C TYR A 25 0.41 12.02 39.94
N GLN A 26 0.41 12.70 38.79
CA GLN A 26 0.98 14.04 38.61
C GLN A 26 0.33 15.11 39.51
N GLY A 27 -0.92 14.90 39.94
CA GLY A 27 -1.59 15.79 40.90
C GLY A 27 -1.23 15.56 42.37
N LYS A 28 -0.50 14.49 42.70
CA LYS A 28 -0.12 14.10 44.07
C LYS A 28 1.39 14.22 44.34
N LEU A 29 2.21 14.28 43.30
CA LEU A 29 3.68 14.32 43.37
C LEU A 29 4.20 15.31 42.33
N ASP A 30 5.30 16.01 42.64
CA ASP A 30 6.00 16.87 41.68
C ASP A 30 6.88 16.04 40.74
N ILE A 31 6.25 15.43 39.73
CA ILE A 31 6.88 14.50 38.78
C ILE A 31 6.82 14.99 37.32
N ALA A 32 6.44 16.26 37.10
CA ALA A 32 6.26 16.84 35.76
C ALA A 32 7.58 16.86 34.95
N ASP A 33 8.69 17.19 35.61
CA ASP A 33 10.02 17.21 34.97
C ASP A 33 10.51 15.82 34.60
N GLU A 34 10.22 14.81 35.43
CA GLU A 34 10.55 13.41 35.15
C GLU A 34 9.76 12.87 33.96
N ILE A 35 8.46 13.17 33.90
CA ILE A 35 7.60 12.85 32.76
C ILE A 35 8.18 13.45 31.48
N THR A 36 8.53 14.74 31.49
CA THR A 36 9.10 15.43 30.32
C THR A 36 10.46 14.86 29.90
N LYS A 37 11.29 14.40 30.85
CA LYS A 37 12.56 13.70 30.55
C LYS A 37 12.31 12.33 29.92
N LEU A 38 11.35 11.57 30.44
CA LEU A 38 10.99 10.26 29.91
C LEU A 38 10.37 10.36 28.52
N GLU A 39 9.51 11.35 28.26
CA GLU A 39 8.93 11.60 26.93
C GLU A 39 10.01 11.89 25.88
N ARG A 40 11.01 12.71 26.23
CA ARG A 40 12.17 12.94 25.36
C ARG A 40 12.96 11.66 25.11
N LYS A 41 13.13 10.81 26.12
CA LYS A 41 13.81 9.52 25.98
C LYS A 41 13.02 8.56 25.08
N VAL A 42 11.71 8.49 25.24
CA VAL A 42 10.80 7.69 24.38
C VAL A 42 10.87 8.17 22.94
N ARG A 43 10.81 9.49 22.71
CA ARG A 43 10.92 10.04 21.36
C ARG A 43 12.24 9.66 20.68
N LYS A 44 13.37 9.81 21.37
CA LYS A 44 14.69 9.40 20.84
C LYS A 44 14.75 7.90 20.58
N LEU A 45 14.17 7.08 21.47
CA LEU A 45 14.12 5.64 21.28
C LEU A 45 13.27 5.28 20.05
N LYS A 46 12.13 5.93 19.85
CA LYS A 46 11.31 5.76 18.63
C LYS A 46 12.10 6.14 17.38
N GLU A 47 12.72 7.31 17.36
CA GLU A 47 13.54 7.76 16.22
C GLU A 47 14.67 6.75 15.92
N SER A 48 15.32 6.19 16.94
CA SER A 48 16.34 5.16 16.78
C SER A 48 15.78 3.84 16.24
N VAL A 49 14.68 3.34 16.81
CA VAL A 49 14.11 2.02 16.44
C VAL A 49 13.49 2.07 15.05
N TYR A 50 12.66 3.08 14.76
CA TYR A 50 12.02 3.20 13.45
C TYR A 50 13.00 3.68 12.36
N GLY A 51 14.12 4.29 12.73
CA GLY A 51 15.16 4.71 11.79
C GLY A 51 16.02 3.56 11.24
N ASP A 52 16.11 2.44 11.97
CA ASP A 52 16.99 1.30 11.63
C ASP A 52 16.21 -0.03 11.58
N LEU A 53 15.01 0.01 10.99
CA LEU A 53 14.17 -1.18 10.84
C LEU A 53 14.75 -2.16 9.82
N THR A 54 14.77 -3.44 10.19
CA THR A 54 15.05 -4.53 9.25
C THR A 54 13.97 -4.64 8.18
N ARG A 55 14.24 -5.33 7.07
CA ARG A 55 13.23 -5.51 6.01
C ARG A 55 12.03 -6.28 6.54
N TRP A 56 12.24 -7.26 7.40
CA TRP A 56 11.18 -8.02 8.05
C TRP A 56 10.32 -7.16 8.99
N GLN A 57 10.93 -6.27 9.77
CA GLN A 57 10.18 -5.37 10.64
C GLN A 57 9.29 -4.41 9.83
N LYS A 58 9.75 -3.95 8.66
CA LYS A 58 8.90 -3.20 7.71
C LYS A 58 7.74 -4.05 7.18
N VAL A 59 7.96 -5.33 6.86
CA VAL A 59 6.86 -6.26 6.50
C VAL A 59 5.84 -6.36 7.63
N GLN A 60 6.27 -6.43 8.89
CA GLN A 60 5.36 -6.44 10.04
C GLN A 60 4.55 -5.14 10.15
N LEU A 61 5.17 -3.96 9.92
CA LEU A 61 4.46 -2.67 9.89
C LEU A 61 3.48 -2.55 8.73
N ALA A 62 3.82 -3.08 7.55
CA ALA A 62 2.90 -3.14 6.40
C ALA A 62 1.66 -3.99 6.69
N ARG A 63 1.79 -5.00 7.58
CA ARG A 63 0.73 -5.90 8.02
C ARG A 63 0.08 -5.47 9.34
N HIS A 64 0.44 -4.30 9.87
CA HIS A 64 -0.09 -3.84 11.14
C HIS A 64 -1.63 -3.76 11.08
N PRO A 65 -2.38 -4.32 12.04
CA PRO A 65 -3.84 -4.39 11.98
C PRO A 65 -4.54 -3.03 11.83
N GLU A 66 -3.94 -1.98 12.39
CA GLU A 66 -4.43 -0.60 12.32
C GLU A 66 -3.86 0.22 11.16
N ARG A 67 -3.10 -0.41 10.24
CA ARG A 67 -2.61 0.29 9.06
C ARG A 67 -3.81 0.78 8.22
N PRO A 68 -3.83 2.05 7.78
CA PRO A 68 -4.93 2.58 6.97
C PRO A 68 -5.01 1.84 5.62
N PHE A 69 -6.23 1.45 5.25
CA PHE A 69 -6.55 0.81 3.97
C PHE A 69 -7.03 1.85 2.94
N THR A 70 -7.32 1.39 1.72
CA THR A 70 -7.76 2.25 0.60
C THR A 70 -8.88 3.22 0.98
N LEU A 71 -9.97 2.73 1.58
CA LEU A 71 -11.09 3.60 1.97
C LEU A 71 -10.71 4.64 3.05
N ASP A 72 -9.82 4.30 3.98
CA ASP A 72 -9.37 5.26 5.00
C ASP A 72 -8.65 6.44 4.34
N TYR A 73 -7.74 6.16 3.39
CA TYR A 73 -7.09 7.21 2.63
C TYR A 73 -8.06 8.02 1.79
N ILE A 74 -8.99 7.37 1.07
CA ILE A 74 -10.00 8.06 0.26
C ILE A 74 -10.80 9.05 1.11
N TYR A 75 -11.32 8.62 2.26
CA TYR A 75 -12.13 9.50 3.12
C TYR A 75 -11.33 10.62 3.79
N LEU A 76 -10.03 10.44 3.99
CA LEU A 76 -9.16 11.46 4.59
C LEU A 76 -8.61 12.47 3.57
N MET A 77 -8.46 12.09 2.30
CA MET A 77 -7.76 12.92 1.30
C MET A 77 -8.62 13.39 0.13
N ALA A 78 -9.76 12.76 -0.12
CA ALA A 78 -10.62 13.03 -1.26
C ALA A 78 -12.03 13.45 -0.81
N ASN A 79 -12.69 14.21 -1.68
CA ASN A 79 -14.07 14.67 -1.55
C ASN A 79 -14.94 14.01 -2.61
N ASP A 80 -16.26 14.04 -2.40
CA ASP A 80 -17.27 13.59 -3.37
C ASP A 80 -17.02 12.17 -3.90
N PHE A 81 -16.52 11.26 -3.05
CA PHE A 81 -16.27 9.88 -3.45
C PHE A 81 -17.57 9.14 -3.71
N ILE A 82 -17.72 8.61 -4.93
CA ILE A 82 -18.85 7.80 -5.34
C ILE A 82 -18.31 6.42 -5.73
N GLU A 83 -18.46 5.45 -4.83
CA GLU A 83 -18.07 4.06 -5.08
C GLU A 83 -18.93 3.44 -6.20
N LEU A 84 -18.29 2.73 -7.12
CA LEU A 84 -18.91 2.07 -8.25
C LEU A 84 -18.68 0.55 -8.16
N HIS A 85 -19.76 -0.21 -8.34
CA HIS A 85 -19.78 -1.65 -8.10
C HIS A 85 -19.86 -2.48 -9.39
N GLY A 86 -19.39 -3.73 -9.30
CA GLY A 86 -19.58 -4.79 -10.29
C GLY A 86 -18.62 -4.75 -11.49
N ASP A 87 -18.38 -5.90 -12.09
CA ASP A 87 -17.60 -6.08 -13.32
C ASP A 87 -18.48 -6.09 -14.59
N ARG A 88 -19.81 -6.20 -14.43
CA ARG A 88 -20.82 -6.41 -15.50
C ARG A 88 -20.73 -7.78 -16.17
N GLN A 89 -20.11 -8.76 -15.53
CA GLN A 89 -19.95 -10.12 -16.07
C GLN A 89 -20.30 -11.19 -15.04
N CYS A 90 -19.74 -11.12 -13.83
CA CYS A 90 -19.91 -12.14 -12.81
C CYS A 90 -20.44 -11.55 -11.50
N LYS A 91 -19.62 -10.79 -10.77
CA LYS A 91 -19.98 -10.27 -9.45
C LYS A 91 -19.24 -8.98 -9.09
N ASP A 92 -19.68 -8.33 -8.03
CA ASP A 92 -18.95 -7.24 -7.39
C ASP A 92 -17.97 -7.81 -6.36
N ASP A 93 -16.70 -7.94 -6.74
CA ASP A 93 -15.65 -8.32 -5.79
C ASP A 93 -15.46 -7.21 -4.76
N LYS A 94 -15.52 -7.60 -3.49
CA LYS A 94 -15.44 -6.68 -2.35
C LYS A 94 -14.01 -6.40 -1.95
N SER A 95 -13.05 -7.21 -2.35
CA SER A 95 -11.61 -6.96 -2.13
C SER A 95 -11.07 -5.82 -3.00
N ILE A 96 -11.82 -5.37 -4.02
CA ILE A 96 -11.49 -4.19 -4.84
C ILE A 96 -12.59 -3.14 -4.67
N VAL A 97 -12.20 -1.96 -4.20
CA VAL A 97 -13.06 -0.78 -4.16
C VAL A 97 -12.61 0.20 -5.24
N GLY A 98 -13.54 1.01 -5.74
CA GLY A 98 -13.16 2.09 -6.65
C GLY A 98 -14.31 2.94 -7.12
N GLY A 99 -14.01 4.16 -7.54
CA GLY A 99 -15.02 5.17 -7.81
C GLY A 99 -14.42 6.51 -8.23
N PHE A 100 -15.30 7.41 -8.67
CA PHE A 100 -14.90 8.79 -8.93
C PHE A 100 -14.77 9.55 -7.61
N ALA A 101 -13.75 10.40 -7.53
CA ALA A 101 -13.53 11.29 -6.40
C ALA A 101 -12.93 12.61 -6.89
N LYS A 102 -12.80 13.56 -5.96
CA LYS A 102 -12.12 14.83 -6.17
C LYS A 102 -11.01 15.00 -5.14
N ILE A 103 -9.77 15.16 -5.60
CA ILE A 103 -8.62 15.53 -4.76
C ILE A 103 -8.25 16.96 -5.11
N ASP A 104 -8.57 17.90 -4.23
CA ASP A 104 -8.49 19.35 -4.49
C ASP A 104 -9.20 19.72 -5.81
N GLU A 105 -8.56 20.32 -6.80
CA GLU A 105 -9.19 20.59 -8.10
C GLU A 105 -9.31 19.38 -9.03
N HIS A 106 -8.61 18.28 -8.74
CA HIS A 106 -8.48 17.15 -9.65
C HIS A 106 -9.62 16.14 -9.49
N LYS A 107 -10.40 15.94 -10.56
CA LYS A 107 -11.38 14.84 -10.67
C LYS A 107 -10.65 13.58 -11.11
N VAL A 108 -10.69 12.54 -10.28
CA VAL A 108 -9.90 11.32 -10.46
C VAL A 108 -10.77 10.07 -10.31
N MET A 109 -10.29 8.96 -10.88
CA MET A 109 -10.78 7.62 -10.58
C MET A 109 -9.81 6.99 -9.57
N ILE A 110 -10.29 6.60 -8.39
CA ILE A 110 -9.48 5.88 -7.40
C ILE A 110 -9.92 4.43 -7.38
N ILE A 111 -8.98 3.49 -7.41
CA ILE A 111 -9.22 2.05 -7.35
C ILE A 111 -8.21 1.44 -6.39
N GLY A 112 -8.58 0.47 -5.57
CA GLY A 112 -7.60 -0.16 -4.70
C GLY A 112 -8.07 -1.43 -4.04
N HIS A 113 -7.10 -2.12 -3.46
CA HIS A 113 -7.37 -3.28 -2.62
C HIS A 113 -7.97 -2.82 -1.30
N GLN A 114 -8.99 -3.54 -0.84
CA GLN A 114 -9.65 -3.25 0.42
C GLN A 114 -9.58 -4.48 1.31
N LYS A 115 -8.94 -4.35 2.46
CA LYS A 115 -8.95 -5.32 3.56
C LYS A 115 -10.06 -5.01 4.57
N GLY A 116 -10.22 -5.89 5.57
CA GLY A 116 -11.08 -5.66 6.72
C GLY A 116 -10.28 -5.42 8.00
N ARG A 117 -10.88 -4.75 8.99
CA ARG A 117 -10.26 -4.52 10.31
C ARG A 117 -10.59 -5.62 11.30
N ASP A 118 -11.80 -6.18 11.21
CA ASP A 118 -12.30 -7.26 12.06
C ASP A 118 -12.48 -8.56 11.25
N THR A 119 -12.71 -9.69 11.94
CA THR A 119 -12.88 -10.99 11.29
C THR A 119 -13.98 -11.00 10.24
N LYS A 120 -15.14 -10.38 10.53
CA LYS A 120 -16.28 -10.36 9.61
C LYS A 120 -15.97 -9.52 8.38
N SER A 121 -15.40 -8.34 8.56
CA SER A 121 -15.00 -7.51 7.41
C SER A 121 -13.85 -8.12 6.61
N ASN A 122 -12.91 -8.82 7.25
CA ASN A 122 -11.83 -9.52 6.56
C ASN A 122 -12.36 -10.65 5.67
N VAL A 123 -13.26 -11.50 6.18
CA VAL A 123 -13.91 -12.54 5.38
C VAL A 123 -14.73 -11.92 4.24
N TYR A 124 -15.51 -10.87 4.52
CA TYR A 124 -16.30 -10.18 3.50
C TYR A 124 -15.44 -9.58 2.37
N ARG A 125 -14.27 -9.04 2.71
CA ARG A 125 -13.31 -8.43 1.79
C ARG A 125 -12.29 -9.45 1.24
N ASN A 126 -12.47 -10.74 1.52
CA ASN A 126 -11.53 -11.80 1.18
C ASN A 126 -10.07 -11.47 1.54
N PHE A 127 -9.85 -10.81 2.69
CA PHE A 127 -8.55 -10.35 3.17
C PHE A 127 -7.78 -9.46 2.18
N GLY A 128 -8.50 -8.75 1.29
CA GLY A 128 -7.90 -7.96 0.23
C GLY A 128 -7.33 -8.79 -0.93
N MET A 129 -7.69 -10.07 -1.04
CA MET A 129 -7.30 -10.96 -2.14
C MET A 129 -8.38 -10.99 -3.23
N PRO A 130 -8.16 -10.33 -4.39
CA PRO A 130 -9.13 -10.32 -5.46
C PRO A 130 -9.23 -11.63 -6.23
N ASN A 131 -10.47 -11.92 -6.62
CA ASN A 131 -10.85 -12.87 -7.65
C ASN A 131 -10.79 -12.20 -9.04
N PRO A 132 -10.96 -12.96 -10.15
CA PRO A 132 -10.85 -12.41 -11.51
C PRO A 132 -11.80 -11.23 -11.77
N GLU A 133 -13.04 -11.33 -11.30
CA GLU A 133 -14.07 -10.27 -11.28
C GLU A 133 -13.59 -8.96 -10.64
N GLY A 134 -12.70 -8.99 -9.64
CA GLY A 134 -12.12 -7.79 -9.03
C GLY A 134 -11.21 -7.04 -9.99
N TYR A 135 -10.35 -7.76 -10.73
CA TYR A 135 -9.51 -7.18 -11.77
C TYR A 135 -10.33 -6.66 -12.95
N ARG A 136 -11.37 -7.40 -13.37
CA ARG A 136 -12.29 -6.96 -14.42
C ARG A 136 -13.07 -5.71 -14.02
N LYS A 137 -13.53 -5.62 -12.77
CA LYS A 137 -14.11 -4.41 -12.18
C LYS A 137 -13.12 -3.25 -12.24
N ALA A 138 -11.87 -3.46 -11.80
CA ALA A 138 -10.84 -2.43 -11.86
C ALA A 138 -10.62 -1.93 -13.30
N LEU A 139 -10.49 -2.83 -14.26
CA LEU A 139 -10.33 -2.47 -15.67
C LEU A 139 -11.52 -1.69 -16.22
N ARG A 140 -12.75 -2.12 -15.91
CA ARG A 140 -13.96 -1.40 -16.30
C ARG A 140 -13.92 0.05 -15.78
N LEU A 141 -13.50 0.26 -14.54
CA LEU A 141 -13.37 1.58 -13.93
C LEU A 141 -12.26 2.40 -14.59
N MET A 142 -11.10 1.80 -14.89
CA MET A 142 -10.01 2.47 -15.61
C MET A 142 -10.43 2.92 -17.01
N LYS A 143 -11.17 2.07 -17.76
CA LYS A 143 -11.72 2.43 -19.07
C LYS A 143 -12.79 3.52 -18.99
N LEU A 144 -13.57 3.53 -17.90
CA LEU A 144 -14.52 4.61 -17.65
C LEU A 144 -13.80 5.94 -17.36
N ALA A 145 -12.71 5.91 -16.60
CA ALA A 145 -11.86 7.07 -16.35
C ALA A 145 -11.26 7.62 -17.64
N GLU A 146 -10.71 6.72 -18.48
CA GLU A 146 -10.18 7.06 -19.81
C GLU A 146 -11.25 7.73 -20.70
N LYS A 147 -12.47 7.18 -20.75
CA LYS A 147 -13.58 7.74 -21.52
C LYS A 147 -13.90 9.19 -21.15
N PHE A 148 -13.74 9.55 -19.88
CA PHE A 148 -14.01 10.89 -19.37
C PHE A 148 -12.74 11.72 -19.15
N ASN A 149 -11.59 11.27 -19.67
CA ASN A 149 -10.29 11.90 -19.54
C ASN A 149 -9.93 12.24 -18.08
N ARG A 150 -10.14 11.27 -17.19
CA ARG A 150 -9.83 11.39 -15.75
C ARG A 150 -8.57 10.59 -15.42
N PRO A 151 -7.61 11.15 -14.67
CA PRO A 151 -6.49 10.39 -14.14
C PRO A 151 -6.96 9.24 -13.25
N VAL A 152 -6.17 8.17 -13.23
CA VAL A 152 -6.38 6.98 -12.40
C VAL A 152 -5.35 6.98 -11.28
N ILE A 153 -5.82 6.70 -10.06
CA ILE A 153 -4.97 6.43 -8.90
C ILE A 153 -5.28 5.00 -8.44
N THR A 154 -4.27 4.14 -8.38
CA THR A 154 -4.43 2.78 -7.83
C THR A 154 -3.73 2.64 -6.49
N MET A 155 -4.34 1.90 -5.56
CA MET A 155 -3.78 1.63 -4.24
C MET A 155 -3.54 0.12 -4.03
N LEU A 156 -2.27 -0.25 -3.84
CA LEU A 156 -1.84 -1.63 -3.66
C LEU A 156 -1.77 -1.99 -2.18
N ASP A 157 -2.59 -2.95 -1.77
CA ASP A 157 -2.57 -3.53 -0.42
C ASP A 157 -3.21 -4.93 -0.42
N THR A 158 -2.48 -5.90 -0.94
CA THR A 158 -2.94 -7.27 -1.08
C THR A 158 -1.82 -8.26 -0.75
N PRO A 159 -2.13 -9.35 -0.02
CA PRO A 159 -1.20 -10.47 0.15
C PRO A 159 -1.12 -11.34 -1.13
N GLY A 160 -1.94 -11.06 -2.14
CA GLY A 160 -1.89 -11.70 -3.46
C GLY A 160 -3.27 -11.84 -4.09
N ALA A 161 -3.31 -12.31 -5.34
CA ALA A 161 -4.56 -12.74 -5.94
C ALA A 161 -5.11 -13.97 -5.19
N TYR A 162 -6.42 -14.11 -5.08
CA TYR A 162 -7.01 -15.25 -4.37
C TYR A 162 -6.68 -16.58 -5.08
N PRO A 163 -5.98 -17.53 -4.42
CA PRO A 163 -5.53 -18.78 -5.03
C PRO A 163 -6.59 -19.89 -4.86
N GLY A 164 -7.82 -19.65 -5.32
CA GLY A 164 -8.94 -20.57 -5.16
C GLY A 164 -9.36 -21.27 -6.46
N LEU A 165 -9.95 -22.46 -6.34
CA LEU A 165 -10.46 -23.24 -7.49
C LEU A 165 -11.40 -22.42 -8.38
N GLU A 166 -12.32 -21.70 -7.75
CA GLU A 166 -13.27 -20.82 -8.43
C GLU A 166 -12.59 -19.65 -9.17
N ALA A 167 -11.50 -19.12 -8.62
CA ALA A 167 -10.73 -18.06 -9.28
C ALA A 167 -10.05 -18.60 -10.54
N GLU A 168 -9.49 -19.81 -10.48
CA GLU A 168 -8.90 -20.49 -11.64
C GLU A 168 -9.93 -20.78 -12.73
N GLN A 169 -11.08 -21.36 -12.37
CA GLN A 169 -12.19 -21.62 -13.31
C GLN A 169 -12.68 -20.36 -14.02
N ARG A 170 -12.61 -19.20 -13.35
CA ARG A 170 -13.02 -17.91 -13.90
C ARG A 170 -11.88 -17.12 -14.56
N GLY A 171 -10.68 -17.68 -14.64
CA GLY A 171 -9.54 -17.10 -15.38
C GLY A 171 -8.78 -16.02 -14.60
N GLN A 172 -8.22 -16.36 -13.43
CA GLN A 172 -7.39 -15.45 -12.63
C GLN A 172 -6.18 -14.91 -13.42
N ALA A 173 -5.45 -15.80 -14.09
CA ALA A 173 -4.33 -15.42 -14.94
C ALA A 173 -4.75 -14.51 -16.10
N GLU A 174 -5.87 -14.81 -16.76
CA GLU A 174 -6.40 -13.99 -17.86
C GLU A 174 -6.77 -12.59 -17.38
N ALA A 175 -7.50 -12.48 -16.28
CA ALA A 175 -7.96 -11.19 -15.77
C ALA A 175 -6.79 -10.27 -15.39
N ILE A 176 -5.75 -10.83 -14.73
CA ILE A 176 -4.52 -10.10 -14.41
C ILE A 176 -3.80 -9.71 -15.71
N ALA A 177 -3.53 -10.66 -16.61
CA ALA A 177 -2.80 -10.39 -17.85
C ALA A 177 -3.50 -9.35 -18.73
N ARG A 178 -4.83 -9.41 -18.80
CA ARG A 178 -5.64 -8.44 -19.55
C ARG A 178 -5.51 -7.04 -18.94
N ASN A 179 -5.51 -6.92 -17.62
CA ASN A 179 -5.26 -5.63 -16.97
C ASN A 179 -3.88 -5.08 -17.32
N LEU A 180 -2.82 -5.88 -17.24
CA LEU A 180 -1.46 -5.42 -17.58
C LEU A 180 -1.39 -4.84 -18.99
N LEU A 181 -1.97 -5.57 -19.96
CA LEU A 181 -2.03 -5.15 -21.35
C LEU A 181 -2.80 -3.82 -21.51
N GLU A 182 -4.00 -3.73 -20.94
CA GLU A 182 -4.87 -2.56 -21.13
C GLU A 182 -4.35 -1.33 -20.37
N MET A 183 -3.79 -1.50 -19.18
CA MET A 183 -3.17 -0.42 -18.40
C MET A 183 -1.95 0.16 -19.13
N SER A 184 -1.15 -0.68 -19.79
CA SER A 184 0.00 -0.20 -20.58
C SER A 184 -0.42 0.77 -21.70
N ARG A 185 -1.67 0.67 -22.19
CA ARG A 185 -2.21 1.45 -23.31
C ARG A 185 -3.17 2.57 -22.89
N LEU A 186 -3.44 2.74 -21.59
CA LEU A 186 -4.43 3.69 -21.11
C LEU A 186 -4.01 5.14 -21.41
N ARG A 187 -4.88 5.93 -22.02
CA ARG A 187 -4.56 7.27 -22.55
C ARG A 187 -4.65 8.40 -21.53
N VAL A 188 -4.83 8.06 -20.25
CA VAL A 188 -4.86 8.99 -19.11
C VAL A 188 -3.70 8.68 -18.15
N PRO A 189 -3.27 9.66 -17.34
CA PRO A 189 -2.26 9.42 -16.31
C PRO A 189 -2.70 8.36 -15.29
N ILE A 190 -1.77 7.50 -14.91
CA ILE A 190 -1.94 6.48 -13.87
C ILE A 190 -0.86 6.67 -12.80
N ILE A 191 -1.28 6.88 -11.56
CA ILE A 191 -0.40 6.86 -10.38
C ILE A 191 -0.73 5.60 -9.57
N VAL A 192 0.26 4.76 -9.36
CA VAL A 192 0.17 3.56 -8.52
C VAL A 192 0.78 3.89 -7.17
N VAL A 193 0.11 3.55 -6.08
CA VAL A 193 0.59 3.76 -4.72
C VAL A 193 0.55 2.46 -3.96
N ILE A 194 1.70 1.97 -3.51
CA ILE A 194 1.77 0.85 -2.57
C ILE A 194 1.54 1.39 -1.17
N ILE A 195 0.38 1.06 -0.58
CA ILE A 195 -0.05 1.57 0.73
C ILE A 195 0.04 0.53 1.84
N GLY A 196 0.20 -0.76 1.51
CA GLY A 196 0.45 -1.84 2.47
C GLY A 196 1.30 -2.93 1.85
N GLU A 197 0.67 -4.04 1.51
CA GLU A 197 1.32 -5.20 0.89
C GLU A 197 1.22 -5.16 -0.65
N GLY A 198 2.35 -5.28 -1.34
CA GLY A 198 2.41 -5.44 -2.79
C GLY A 198 2.82 -6.87 -3.15
N ALA A 199 1.90 -7.83 -3.12
CA ALA A 199 2.26 -9.21 -3.42
C ALA A 199 2.02 -9.62 -4.87
N SER A 200 3.10 -9.93 -5.58
CA SER A 200 3.13 -10.66 -6.85
C SER A 200 2.24 -10.07 -7.96
N GLY A 201 1.78 -10.93 -8.87
CA GLY A 201 0.79 -10.62 -9.91
C GLY A 201 -0.51 -10.07 -9.34
N GLY A 202 -0.81 -10.34 -8.06
CA GLY A 202 -2.00 -9.85 -7.41
C GLY A 202 -2.03 -8.33 -7.28
N ALA A 203 -0.94 -7.79 -6.74
CA ALA A 203 -0.75 -6.34 -6.70
C ALA A 203 -0.50 -5.75 -8.10
N LEU A 204 0.30 -6.43 -8.93
CA LEU A 204 0.64 -5.96 -10.27
C LEU A 204 -0.57 -5.84 -11.21
N GLY A 205 -1.63 -6.64 -11.00
CA GLY A 205 -2.86 -6.59 -11.78
C GLY A 205 -3.60 -5.25 -11.76
N ILE A 206 -3.24 -4.33 -10.85
CA ILE A 206 -3.63 -2.92 -10.90
C ILE A 206 -2.42 -1.98 -10.68
N GLY A 207 -1.20 -2.47 -10.94
CA GLY A 207 0.08 -1.84 -10.60
C GLY A 207 0.89 -1.29 -11.77
N VAL A 208 0.33 -1.25 -12.99
CA VAL A 208 0.99 -0.66 -14.16
C VAL A 208 0.62 0.81 -14.29
N GLY A 209 1.57 1.72 -14.10
CA GLY A 209 1.31 3.16 -14.21
C GLY A 209 2.51 4.02 -14.59
N ASP A 210 2.26 5.32 -14.74
CA ASP A 210 3.26 6.34 -15.12
C ASP A 210 4.17 6.72 -13.95
N ARG A 211 3.63 6.64 -12.74
CA ARG A 211 4.33 6.83 -11.48
C ARG A 211 3.95 5.72 -10.51
N ILE A 212 4.96 5.17 -9.85
CA ILE A 212 4.81 4.16 -8.80
C ILE A 212 5.40 4.74 -7.52
N LEU A 213 4.52 5.06 -6.57
CA LEU A 213 4.85 5.62 -5.27
C LEU A 213 4.69 4.52 -4.21
N MET A 214 5.44 4.61 -3.13
CA MET A 214 5.39 3.60 -2.07
C MET A 214 5.54 4.26 -0.71
N LEU A 215 4.66 3.92 0.24
CA LEU A 215 4.85 4.37 1.62
C LEU A 215 6.09 3.69 2.24
N GLU A 216 6.77 4.39 3.13
CA GLU A 216 8.11 4.03 3.61
C GLU A 216 8.20 2.62 4.24
N ASN A 217 7.14 2.17 4.91
CA ASN A 217 7.07 0.91 5.64
C ASN A 217 6.19 -0.13 4.92
N CYS A 218 5.99 0.02 3.61
CA CYS A 218 5.38 -0.99 2.75
C CYS A 218 6.39 -2.02 2.25
N TRP A 219 5.87 -3.07 1.60
CA TRP A 219 6.69 -3.97 0.79
C TRP A 219 6.08 -4.27 -0.57
N TYR A 220 6.92 -4.55 -1.57
CA TYR A 220 6.50 -5.03 -2.90
C TYR A 220 7.47 -6.13 -3.34
N SER A 221 6.96 -7.34 -3.64
CA SER A 221 7.78 -8.47 -4.05
C SER A 221 7.01 -9.43 -4.97
N VAL A 222 7.74 -10.21 -5.77
CA VAL A 222 7.20 -11.28 -6.63
C VAL A 222 6.56 -12.43 -5.84
N ILE A 223 6.98 -12.62 -4.59
CA ILE A 223 6.51 -13.66 -3.67
C ILE A 223 6.58 -13.14 -2.23
N SER A 224 5.69 -13.62 -1.35
CA SER A 224 5.79 -13.30 0.08
C SER A 224 7.07 -13.90 0.67
N PRO A 225 7.65 -13.27 1.72
CA PRO A 225 8.84 -13.82 2.38
C PRO A 225 8.65 -15.26 2.88
N GLU A 226 7.45 -15.58 3.39
CA GLU A 226 7.14 -16.91 3.90
C GLU A 226 7.04 -17.97 2.81
N SER A 227 6.38 -17.66 1.70
CA SER A 227 6.32 -18.58 0.56
C SER A 227 7.68 -18.75 -0.10
N CYS A 228 8.51 -17.69 -0.13
CA CYS A 228 9.90 -17.79 -0.57
C CYS A 228 10.70 -18.72 0.35
N SER A 229 10.55 -18.57 1.67
CA SER A 229 11.30 -19.35 2.64
C SER A 229 10.92 -20.84 2.62
N SER A 230 9.63 -21.14 2.45
CA SER A 230 9.16 -22.52 2.32
C SER A 230 9.65 -23.22 1.06
N ILE A 231 9.93 -22.49 -0.01
CA ILE A 231 10.45 -23.06 -1.26
C ILE A 231 11.98 -23.23 -1.20
N LEU A 232 12.71 -22.16 -0.86
CA LEU A 232 14.17 -22.15 -0.94
C LEU A 232 14.86 -22.81 0.27
N TRP A 233 14.27 -22.68 1.46
CA TRP A 233 14.81 -23.23 2.71
C TRP A 233 13.96 -24.36 3.29
N LYS A 234 12.84 -24.74 2.65
CA LYS A 234 11.92 -25.78 3.13
C LYS A 234 11.40 -25.54 4.55
N SER A 235 11.40 -24.29 5.02
CA SER A 235 10.87 -23.90 6.34
C SER A 235 10.38 -22.45 6.35
N TRP A 236 9.35 -22.20 7.17
CA TRP A 236 8.81 -20.87 7.45
C TRP A 236 9.71 -20.03 8.36
N ASP A 237 10.63 -20.68 9.09
CA ASP A 237 11.50 -20.00 10.06
C ASP A 237 12.50 -19.06 9.37
N PHE A 238 12.81 -19.31 8.10
CA PHE A 238 13.72 -18.49 7.29
C PHE A 238 13.04 -17.28 6.63
N LYS A 239 11.81 -16.90 7.02
CA LYS A 239 11.09 -15.76 6.45
C LYS A 239 11.84 -14.42 6.57
N GLU A 240 12.57 -14.21 7.66
CA GLU A 240 13.36 -12.99 7.85
C GLU A 240 14.54 -12.96 6.87
N GLN A 241 15.26 -14.08 6.76
CA GLN A 241 16.34 -14.24 5.78
C GLN A 241 15.82 -14.10 4.33
N ALA A 242 14.63 -14.63 4.04
CA ALA A 242 13.99 -14.47 2.74
C ALA A 242 13.62 -13.02 2.45
N ALA A 243 13.07 -12.28 3.43
CA ALA A 243 12.78 -10.85 3.29
C ALA A 243 14.06 -10.05 3.00
N GLU A 244 15.17 -10.40 3.66
CA GLU A 244 16.48 -9.78 3.42
C GLU A 244 17.00 -10.06 2.00
N ALA A 245 16.88 -11.29 1.52
CA ALA A 245 17.31 -11.69 0.19
C ALA A 245 16.46 -11.05 -0.93
N LEU A 246 15.15 -10.92 -0.71
CA LEU A 246 14.20 -10.40 -1.70
C LEU A 246 14.34 -8.90 -1.96
N ARG A 247 14.91 -8.12 -1.01
CA ARG A 247 15.09 -6.66 -1.13
C ARG A 247 13.78 -5.93 -1.53
N LEU A 248 12.75 -6.18 -0.72
CA LEU A 248 11.35 -5.84 -0.98
C LEU A 248 10.88 -4.46 -0.46
N THR A 249 11.77 -3.68 0.16
CA THR A 249 11.39 -2.44 0.85
C THR A 249 11.45 -1.20 -0.06
N ALA A 250 10.82 -0.10 0.35
CA ALA A 250 10.80 1.12 -0.47
C ALA A 250 12.20 1.65 -0.86
N PRO A 251 13.20 1.71 0.06
CA PRO A 251 14.58 2.09 -0.32
C PRO A 251 15.22 1.15 -1.33
N ASP A 252 15.04 -0.17 -1.16
CA ASP A 252 15.59 -1.17 -2.09
C ASP A 252 15.02 -0.99 -3.50
N LEU A 253 13.70 -0.86 -3.58
CA LEU A 253 12.99 -0.77 -4.85
C LEU A 253 13.21 0.57 -5.55
N LEU A 254 13.47 1.64 -4.79
CA LEU A 254 13.89 2.92 -5.35
C LEU A 254 15.30 2.80 -5.96
N GLN A 255 16.23 2.16 -5.25
CA GLN A 255 17.59 1.91 -5.76
C GLN A 255 17.56 1.04 -7.03
N GLN A 256 16.65 0.06 -7.10
CA GLN A 256 16.42 -0.79 -8.26
C GLN A 256 15.62 -0.11 -9.38
N LYS A 257 15.15 1.13 -9.19
CA LYS A 257 14.33 1.91 -10.14
C LYS A 257 12.99 1.24 -10.49
N ILE A 258 12.45 0.44 -9.57
CA ILE A 258 11.12 -0.17 -9.69
C ILE A 258 10.05 0.86 -9.31
N ILE A 259 10.26 1.57 -8.20
CA ILE A 259 9.42 2.69 -7.76
C ILE A 259 10.08 4.03 -8.09
N ASP A 260 9.28 5.09 -8.16
CA ASP A 260 9.73 6.44 -8.48
C ASP A 260 9.91 7.33 -7.25
N ARG A 261 9.15 7.08 -6.18
CA ARG A 261 9.14 7.94 -4.99
C ARG A 261 8.72 7.18 -3.74
N ILE A 262 9.41 7.49 -2.64
CA ILE A 262 9.03 7.06 -1.29
C ILE A 262 8.21 8.17 -0.65
N ILE A 263 7.08 7.80 -0.04
CA ILE A 263 6.23 8.71 0.73
C ILE A 263 6.49 8.45 2.22
N PRO A 264 6.92 9.47 2.99
CA PRO A 264 7.20 9.30 4.40
C PRO A 264 5.93 9.03 5.20
N GLU A 265 6.02 8.11 6.15
CA GLU A 265 4.97 7.85 7.13
C GLU A 265 5.22 8.68 8.40
N PRO A 266 4.20 8.85 9.27
CA PRO A 266 4.40 9.40 10.60
C PRO A 266 5.41 8.60 11.41
N LEU A 267 6.04 9.23 12.42
CA LEU A 267 6.91 8.51 13.34
C LEU A 267 6.16 7.33 13.97
N GLY A 268 6.68 6.13 13.75
CA GLY A 268 6.07 4.87 14.18
C GLY A 268 5.22 4.15 13.12
N GLY A 269 5.05 4.74 11.94
CA GLY A 269 4.32 4.17 10.81
C GLY A 269 2.92 4.77 10.62
N ALA A 270 2.30 4.46 9.48
CA ALA A 270 1.05 5.06 9.02
C ALA A 270 -0.11 4.90 10.00
N HIS A 271 -0.11 3.82 10.78
CA HIS A 271 -1.16 3.53 11.75
C HIS A 271 -1.15 4.45 12.98
N THR A 272 -0.05 5.18 13.26
CA THR A 272 0.04 6.06 14.43
C THR A 272 -0.64 7.41 14.21
N ASN A 273 -0.75 7.86 12.96
CA ASN A 273 -1.45 9.08 12.58
C ASN A 273 -1.96 8.99 11.13
N HIS A 274 -3.20 8.50 10.95
CA HIS A 274 -3.81 8.33 9.63
C HIS A 274 -3.95 9.65 8.88
N GLU A 275 -4.27 10.75 9.57
CA GLU A 275 -4.44 12.08 8.96
C GLU A 275 -3.13 12.58 8.34
N LEU A 276 -2.01 12.45 9.06
CA LEU A 276 -0.70 12.86 8.56
C LEU A 276 -0.24 11.95 7.41
N ALA A 277 -0.45 10.63 7.52
CA ALA A 277 -0.15 9.71 6.42
C ALA A 277 -0.95 10.06 5.15
N ALA A 278 -2.25 10.31 5.30
CA ALA A 278 -3.11 10.70 4.19
C ALA A 278 -2.73 12.07 3.61
N LYS A 279 -2.34 13.03 4.45
CA LYS A 279 -1.84 14.35 4.02
C LYS A 279 -0.56 14.22 3.18
N ASN A 280 0.40 13.42 3.64
CA ASN A 280 1.66 13.17 2.91
C ASN A 280 1.39 12.49 1.57
N LEU A 281 0.52 11.47 1.56
CA LEU A 281 0.10 10.78 0.34
C LEU A 281 -0.58 11.74 -0.64
N LYS A 282 -1.54 12.55 -0.16
CA LYS A 282 -2.25 13.54 -0.96
C LYS A 282 -1.31 14.51 -1.64
N ALA A 283 -0.36 15.07 -0.89
CA ALA A 283 0.62 16.01 -1.41
C ALA A 283 1.46 15.37 -2.53
N ALA A 284 1.96 14.16 -2.32
CA ALA A 284 2.73 13.43 -3.34
C ALA A 284 1.88 13.16 -4.60
N ILE A 285 0.63 12.72 -4.45
CA ILE A 285 -0.28 12.49 -5.58
C ILE A 285 -0.50 13.77 -6.39
N ILE A 286 -0.76 14.90 -5.74
CA ILE A 286 -1.01 16.18 -6.42
C ILE A 286 0.23 16.65 -7.20
N GLU A 287 1.41 16.52 -6.61
CA GLU A 287 2.67 16.88 -7.26
C GLU A 287 2.89 16.04 -8.53
N GLU A 288 2.69 14.72 -8.46
CA GLU A 288 2.84 13.83 -9.61
C GLU A 288 1.75 14.07 -10.66
N LEU A 289 0.49 14.26 -10.26
CA LEU A 289 -0.61 14.59 -11.18
C LEU A 289 -0.33 15.88 -11.94
N THR A 290 0.13 16.92 -11.24
CA THR A 290 0.45 18.23 -11.84
C THR A 290 1.54 18.10 -12.90
N GLN A 291 2.50 17.20 -12.72
CA GLN A 291 3.55 16.94 -13.71
C GLN A 291 3.01 16.12 -14.89
N LEU A 292 2.29 15.03 -14.62
CA LEU A 292 1.79 14.13 -15.65
C LEU A 292 0.74 14.79 -16.55
N LEU A 293 -0.12 15.65 -16.00
CA LEU A 293 -1.15 16.38 -16.75
C LEU A 293 -0.59 17.40 -17.76
N LYS A 294 0.69 17.78 -17.64
CA LYS A 294 1.39 18.63 -18.63
C LYS A 294 1.87 17.87 -19.85
N LEU A 295 1.90 16.53 -19.78
CA LEU A 295 2.37 15.69 -20.87
C LEU A 295 1.26 15.48 -21.90
N LYS A 296 1.65 15.44 -23.19
CA LYS A 296 0.78 14.96 -24.24
C LYS A 296 0.58 13.45 -24.08
N THR A 297 -0.61 12.96 -24.42
CA THR A 297 -0.99 11.54 -24.30
C THR A 297 0.01 10.61 -25.00
N GLU A 298 0.53 10.99 -26.17
CA GLU A 298 1.50 10.15 -26.90
C GLU A 298 2.79 9.98 -26.10
N LYS A 299 3.32 11.08 -25.53
CA LYS A 299 4.51 11.04 -24.67
C LYS A 299 4.27 10.26 -23.38
N LEU A 300 3.06 10.34 -22.82
CA LEU A 300 2.67 9.58 -21.64
C LEU A 300 2.80 8.07 -21.90
N LEU A 301 2.25 7.60 -23.03
CA LEU A 301 2.33 6.19 -23.43
C LEU A 301 3.77 5.75 -23.71
N ASP A 302 4.54 6.57 -24.42
CA ASP A 302 5.96 6.29 -24.71
C ASP A 302 6.78 6.17 -23.43
N TYR A 303 6.58 7.08 -22.47
CA TYR A 303 7.27 7.05 -21.18
C TYR A 303 6.86 5.85 -20.34
N ARG A 304 5.57 5.50 -20.31
CA ARG A 304 5.11 4.30 -19.61
C ARG A 304 5.75 3.05 -20.19
N PHE A 305 5.72 2.88 -21.51
CA PHE A 305 6.35 1.75 -22.18
C PHE A 305 7.86 1.69 -21.88
N ALA A 306 8.57 2.81 -22.08
CA ALA A 306 10.00 2.88 -21.84
C ALA A 306 10.39 2.62 -20.37
N LYS A 307 9.55 3.04 -19.41
CA LYS A 307 9.74 2.77 -17.97
C LYS A 307 9.81 1.27 -17.72
N PHE A 308 8.81 0.51 -18.18
CA PHE A 308 8.77 -0.94 -17.96
C PHE A 308 9.77 -1.71 -18.83
N ALA A 309 10.02 -1.29 -20.07
CA ALA A 309 11.00 -1.93 -20.95
C ALA A 309 12.45 -1.87 -20.42
N LYS A 310 12.76 -0.86 -19.59
CA LYS A 310 14.08 -0.72 -18.94
C LYS A 310 14.22 -1.55 -17.66
N MET A 311 13.16 -2.17 -17.17
CA MET A 311 13.21 -2.97 -15.94
C MET A 311 13.78 -4.36 -16.26
N GLY A 312 14.95 -4.63 -15.72
CA GLY A 312 15.66 -5.89 -15.91
C GLY A 312 17.16 -5.65 -16.07
N VAL A 313 17.96 -6.61 -15.63
CA VAL A 313 19.41 -6.61 -15.81
C VAL A 313 19.80 -7.98 -16.32
N TRP A 314 20.51 -8.03 -17.45
CA TRP A 314 21.01 -9.25 -18.06
C TRP A 314 22.41 -9.00 -18.64
N HIS A 315 23.16 -10.07 -18.84
CA HIS A 315 24.41 -10.07 -19.60
C HIS A 315 24.13 -10.77 -20.92
N GLU A 316 24.48 -10.14 -22.04
CA GLU A 316 24.38 -10.72 -23.40
C GLU A 316 25.43 -11.82 -23.63
#